data_AF-A0A954K396-F1
#
_entry.id   AF-A0A954K396-F1
#
_cell.length_a   1.000
_cell.length_b   1.000
_cell.length_c   1.000
_cell.angle_alpha   90.00
_cell.angle_beta   90.00
_cell.angle_gamma   90.00
#
_symmetry.space_group_name_H-M   'P 1'
#
loop_
_entity.id
_entity.type
_entity.pdbx_description
1 polymer ?
#
loop_
_entity_poly.entity_id
_entity_poly.type
_entity_poly.pdbx_seq_one_letter_code
_entity_poly.pdbx_strand_id
1 'polypeptide(L)'
;MNKRNAVLKQEIQKAGKTEFVLIAPRPDLKKQTTVMYPIPPEELKQNTALIAAHNQTIKENNEKAEEIKKATPGFDLPLADALTEEQVRVEEITEDRMKIVYYPNKPRDLNVFIRGNAGNLGKVVPRRFVKVLAGEKPEPFKNGSGRLELARSIASRENPLTARVMVNRVWQHHFGEGLVDTPSNFGKTGSLPSHPELLDDLTVWFMDQGWSLKKLHRLIMLSATYQQSSNVVLTELQNKQDPNNRLLSYFNRRRLEAEVYRDALLAAGNNLDATQAGPSGDIDDPTFHRRGVYANVSR
;
A
#
# COMPACT_ATOMS: atom_id res chain seq x y z
N MET A 1 8.10 17.86 -58.52
CA MET A 1 8.65 17.15 -57.34
C MET A 1 9.18 15.78 -57.77
N ASN A 2 10.43 15.38 -57.63
CA ASN A 2 11.72 16.07 -57.53
C ASN A 2 12.76 15.01 -57.93
N LYS A 3 13.78 15.38 -58.71
CA LYS A 3 14.86 14.51 -59.21
C LYS A 3 15.55 13.64 -58.14
N ARG A 4 15.36 13.97 -56.85
CA ARG A 4 15.81 13.25 -55.65
C ARG A 4 15.23 11.83 -55.50
N ASN A 5 13.99 11.59 -55.93
CA ASN A 5 13.33 10.28 -55.79
C ASN A 5 13.81 9.25 -56.83
N ALA A 6 14.38 9.71 -57.95
CA ALA A 6 14.94 8.83 -58.97
C ALA A 6 16.31 8.26 -58.53
N VAL A 7 17.10 9.07 -57.81
CA VAL A 7 18.41 8.68 -57.25
C VAL A 7 18.25 7.60 -56.18
N LEU A 8 17.28 7.76 -55.27
CA LEU A 8 16.97 6.80 -54.21
C LEU A 8 16.54 5.41 -54.74
N LYS A 9 15.81 5.37 -55.85
CA LYS A 9 15.42 4.09 -56.48
C LYS A 9 16.62 3.35 -57.09
N GLN A 10 17.59 4.08 -57.65
CA GLN A 10 18.83 3.48 -58.17
C GLN A 10 19.74 2.95 -57.06
N GLU A 11 19.76 3.60 -55.89
CA GLU A 11 20.53 3.14 -54.73
C GLU A 11 19.94 1.88 -54.09
N ILE A 12 18.62 1.78 -54.01
CA ILE A 12 17.92 0.61 -53.47
C ILE A 12 18.09 -0.62 -54.38
N GLN A 13 18.17 -0.41 -55.70
CA GLN A 13 18.41 -1.47 -56.67
C GLN A 13 19.88 -1.96 -56.66
N LYS A 14 20.84 -1.11 -56.26
CA LYS A 14 22.25 -1.46 -56.06
C LYS A 14 22.51 -2.32 -54.80
N ALA A 15 21.60 -2.32 -53.82
CA ALA A 15 21.84 -2.94 -52.52
C ALA A 15 21.58 -4.46 -52.47
N GLY A 16 21.08 -5.06 -53.56
CA GLY A 16 21.22 -6.48 -53.88
C GLY A 16 21.16 -7.50 -52.74
N LYS A 17 20.11 -7.48 -51.89
CA LYS A 17 19.87 -8.58 -50.94
C LYS A 17 18.39 -8.95 -50.81
N THR A 18 18.17 -10.21 -51.15
CA THR A 18 16.99 -11.06 -50.98
C THR A 18 16.97 -11.70 -49.57
N GLU A 19 15.78 -11.64 -48.95
CA GLU A 19 15.20 -12.55 -47.91
C GLU A 19 15.79 -12.54 -46.47
N PHE A 20 15.06 -12.72 -45.34
CA PHE A 20 13.94 -13.64 -45.02
C PHE A 20 13.16 -13.29 -43.70
N VAL A 21 11.93 -13.84 -43.62
CA VAL A 21 11.13 -14.38 -42.47
C VAL A 21 10.43 -13.45 -41.44
N LEU A 22 9.11 -13.40 -41.62
CA LEU A 22 7.96 -13.47 -40.69
C LEU A 22 8.06 -12.86 -39.27
N ILE A 23 7.59 -11.61 -39.16
CA ILE A 23 6.92 -11.09 -37.96
C ILE A 23 5.63 -10.44 -38.48
N ALA A 24 4.47 -10.92 -38.04
CA ALA A 24 3.18 -10.32 -38.42
C ALA A 24 3.20 -8.83 -38.04
N PRO A 25 3.11 -7.89 -39.01
CA PRO A 25 3.16 -6.47 -38.70
C PRO A 25 1.81 -6.04 -38.10
N ARG A 26 1.87 -5.27 -37.01
CA ARG A 26 0.76 -4.45 -36.50
C ARG A 26 -0.02 -3.87 -37.69
N PRO A 27 -1.37 -3.93 -37.71
CA PRO A 27 -2.13 -3.36 -38.81
C PRO A 27 -1.74 -1.89 -38.95
N ASP A 28 -1.27 -1.58 -40.16
CA ASP A 28 -0.76 -0.28 -40.58
C ASP A 28 -1.85 0.77 -40.29
N LEU A 29 -1.70 1.56 -39.21
CA LEU A 29 -2.60 2.65 -38.81
C LEU A 29 -2.83 3.66 -39.95
N LYS A 30 -1.97 3.65 -40.97
CA LYS A 30 -2.08 4.46 -42.20
C LYS A 30 -3.16 3.99 -43.19
N LYS A 31 -3.75 2.79 -43.00
CA LYS A 31 -4.84 2.26 -43.84
C LYS A 31 -6.22 2.32 -43.17
N GLN A 32 -6.33 2.85 -41.96
CA GLN A 32 -7.64 3.30 -41.47
C GLN A 32 -8.02 4.56 -42.22
N THR A 33 -9.02 4.44 -43.08
CA THR A 33 -9.70 5.59 -43.68
C THR A 33 -10.31 6.39 -42.52
N THR A 34 -9.60 7.42 -42.03
CA THR A 34 -10.16 8.38 -41.09
C THR A 34 -11.31 9.07 -41.80
N VAL A 35 -12.54 8.62 -41.54
CA VAL A 35 -13.75 9.32 -41.95
C VAL A 35 -13.81 10.59 -41.12
N MET A 36 -13.30 11.68 -41.67
CA MET A 36 -13.42 13.01 -41.09
C MET A 36 -14.87 13.44 -41.21
N TYR A 37 -15.65 13.28 -40.14
CA TYR A 37 -16.97 13.89 -40.07
C TYR A 37 -16.82 15.41 -39.89
N PRO A 38 -17.48 16.24 -40.71
CA PRO A 38 -17.50 17.67 -40.46
C PRO A 38 -18.23 17.91 -39.14
N ILE A 39 -17.51 18.44 -38.14
CA ILE A 39 -18.10 18.85 -36.86
C ILE A 39 -19.06 20.00 -37.17
N PRO A 40 -20.35 19.91 -36.80
CA PRO A 40 -21.30 21.00 -36.97
C PRO A 40 -20.73 22.31 -36.38
N PRO A 41 -20.96 23.48 -37.02
CA PRO A 41 -20.42 24.75 -36.55
C PRO A 41 -20.82 25.09 -35.10
N GLU A 42 -21.98 24.60 -34.65
CA GLU A 42 -22.45 24.76 -33.27
C GLU A 42 -21.65 23.93 -32.27
N GLU A 43 -21.38 22.66 -32.58
CA GLU A 43 -20.52 21.80 -31.75
C GLU A 43 -19.08 22.33 -31.69
N LEU A 44 -18.58 22.90 -32.79
CA LEU A 44 -17.25 23.54 -32.79
C LEU A 44 -17.21 24.73 -31.83
N LYS A 45 -18.25 25.58 -31.82
CA LYS A 45 -18.36 26.72 -30.89
C LYS A 45 -18.46 26.26 -29.44
N GLN A 46 -19.26 25.23 -29.16
CA GLN A 46 -19.40 24.65 -27.82
C GLN A 46 -18.09 24.06 -27.33
N ASN A 47 -17.39 23.28 -28.16
CA ASN A 47 -16.09 22.68 -27.82
C ASN A 47 -15.02 23.74 -27.59
N THR A 48 -15.00 24.81 -28.38
CA THR A 48 -14.06 25.92 -28.20
C THR A 48 -14.32 26.66 -26.88
N ALA A 49 -15.59 26.85 -26.51
CA ALA A 49 -15.96 27.45 -25.23
C ALA A 49 -15.59 26.55 -24.03
N LEU A 50 -15.81 25.23 -24.13
CA LEU A 50 -15.40 24.26 -23.11
C LEU A 50 -13.88 24.22 -22.91
N ILE A 51 -13.11 24.24 -24.00
CA ILE A 51 -11.64 24.29 -23.96
C ILE A 51 -11.17 25.60 -23.32
N ALA A 52 -11.79 26.73 -23.67
CA ALA A 52 -11.46 28.03 -23.08
C ALA A 52 -11.73 28.04 -21.57
N ALA A 53 -12.89 27.54 -21.12
CA ALA A 53 -13.23 27.42 -19.71
C ALA A 53 -12.24 26.49 -18.97
N HIS A 54 -11.90 25.34 -19.57
CA HIS A 54 -10.94 24.40 -18.98
C HIS A 54 -9.54 25.01 -18.85
N ASN A 55 -9.07 25.74 -19.87
CA ASN A 55 -7.79 26.44 -19.83
C ASN A 55 -7.76 27.54 -18.76
N GLN A 56 -8.89 28.22 -18.55
CA GLN A 56 -9.03 29.20 -17.48
C GLN A 56 -8.94 28.53 -16.09
N THR A 57 -9.62 27.39 -15.89
CA THR A 57 -9.52 26.62 -14.64
C THR A 57 -8.11 26.11 -14.39
N ILE A 58 -7.39 25.65 -15.43
CA ILE A 58 -5.98 25.25 -15.33
C ILE A 58 -5.13 26.42 -14.84
N LYS A 59 -5.35 27.61 -15.40
CA LYS A 59 -4.63 28.82 -15.01
C LYS A 59 -4.87 29.19 -13.55
N GLU A 60 -6.13 29.21 -13.11
CA GLU A 60 -6.51 29.49 -11.71
C GLU A 60 -5.90 28.47 -10.74
N ASN A 61 -5.91 27.19 -11.10
CA ASN A 61 -5.32 26.14 -10.26
C ASN A 61 -3.80 26.26 -10.17
N ASN A 62 -3.13 26.65 -11.26
CA ASN A 62 -1.70 26.90 -11.25
C ASN A 62 -1.34 28.12 -10.40
N GLU A 63 -2.13 29.19 -10.47
CA GLU A 63 -1.94 30.38 -9.62
C GLU A 63 -2.11 30.04 -8.13
N LYS A 64 -3.17 29.28 -7.77
CA LYS A 64 -3.36 28.77 -6.40
C LYS A 64 -2.22 27.86 -5.95
N ALA A 65 -1.71 27.01 -6.83
CA ALA A 65 -0.57 26.15 -6.51
C ALA A 65 0.68 26.98 -6.18
N GLU A 66 0.98 28.02 -6.97
CA GLU A 66 2.09 28.93 -6.71
C GLU A 66 1.92 29.74 -5.42
N GLU A 67 0.69 30.15 -5.10
CA GLU A 67 0.38 30.81 -3.83
C GLU A 67 0.63 29.88 -2.63
N ILE A 68 0.18 28.62 -2.71
CA ILE A 68 0.42 27.61 -1.67
C ILE A 68 1.92 27.33 -1.50
N LYS A 69 2.69 27.26 -2.60
CA LYS A 69 4.16 27.07 -2.55
C LYS A 69 4.83 28.19 -1.78
N LYS A 70 4.47 29.45 -2.06
CA LYS A 70 5.01 30.63 -1.38
C LYS A 70 4.57 30.72 0.09
N ALA A 71 3.32 30.34 0.38
CA ALA A 71 2.75 30.40 1.72
C ALA A 71 3.27 29.29 2.65
N THR A 72 3.75 28.17 2.11
CA THR A 72 4.23 27.01 2.88
C THR A 72 5.71 27.21 3.23
N PRO A 73 6.06 27.47 4.50
CA PRO A 73 7.46 27.60 4.91
C PRO A 73 8.21 26.30 4.64
N GLY A 74 9.33 26.39 3.93
CA GLY A 74 10.19 25.23 3.64
C GLY A 74 9.73 24.33 2.51
N PHE A 75 8.81 24.76 1.64
CA PHE A 75 8.36 24.00 0.48
C PHE A 75 9.51 23.61 -0.47
N ASP A 76 10.43 24.54 -0.73
CA ASP A 76 11.60 24.34 -1.61
C ASP A 76 12.85 23.86 -0.83
N LEU A 77 12.71 23.42 0.42
CA LEU A 77 13.84 22.79 1.10
C LEU A 77 14.19 21.52 0.31
N PRO A 78 15.47 21.32 -0.06
CA PRO A 78 15.87 20.06 -0.64
C PRO A 78 15.50 18.97 0.37
N LEU A 79 14.62 18.06 -0.03
CA LEU A 79 14.40 16.83 0.72
C LEU A 79 15.75 16.12 0.76
N ALA A 80 16.44 16.20 1.89
CA ALA A 80 17.49 15.25 2.18
C ALA A 80 16.83 13.87 2.16
N ASP A 81 17.47 12.89 1.53
CA ASP A 81 17.08 11.49 1.72
C ASP A 81 17.14 11.22 3.23
N ALA A 82 15.99 11.20 3.89
CA ALA A 82 15.90 11.01 5.34
C ALA A 82 16.43 9.64 5.78
N LEU A 83 16.67 8.75 4.82
CA LEU A 83 17.28 7.43 4.99
C LEU A 83 18.40 7.25 3.97
N THR A 84 19.59 7.70 4.33
CA THR A 84 20.82 7.16 3.74
C THR A 84 20.99 5.72 4.22
N GLU A 85 21.35 4.82 3.30
CA GLU A 85 21.64 3.44 3.69
C GLU A 85 23.00 3.37 4.38
N GLU A 86 22.94 3.56 5.69
CA GLU A 86 24.09 3.64 6.55
C GLU A 86 24.26 2.36 7.36
N GLN A 87 25.51 1.93 7.43
CA GLN A 87 25.91 0.87 8.32
C GLN A 87 26.73 1.44 9.48
N VAL A 88 26.36 1.04 10.68
CA VAL A 88 27.15 1.25 11.90
C VAL A 88 28.01 0.01 12.14
N ARG A 89 29.33 0.19 12.26
CA ARG A 89 30.27 -0.87 12.62
C ARG A 89 31.01 -0.48 13.89
N VAL A 90 31.34 -1.48 14.70
CA VAL A 90 32.27 -1.33 15.81
C VAL A 90 33.60 -1.91 15.34
N GLU A 91 34.63 -1.07 15.26
CA GLU A 91 35.96 -1.44 14.81
C GLU A 91 36.98 -1.17 15.91
N GLU A 92 37.92 -2.08 16.11
CA GLU A 92 39.01 -1.91 17.08
C GLU A 92 40.00 -0.87 16.55
N ILE A 93 40.24 0.18 17.34
CA ILE A 93 41.33 1.15 17.10
C ILE A 93 42.61 0.65 17.78
N THR A 94 42.47 0.03 18.95
CA THR A 94 43.56 -0.47 19.83
C THR A 94 42.99 -1.63 20.67
N GLU A 95 43.83 -2.45 21.31
CA GLU A 95 43.38 -3.59 22.14
C GLU A 95 42.27 -3.21 23.16
N ASP A 96 42.31 -1.98 23.70
CA ASP A 96 41.32 -1.50 24.69
C ASP A 96 40.29 -0.49 24.14
N ARG A 97 40.29 -0.18 22.84
CA ARG A 97 39.47 0.91 22.28
C ARG A 97 38.71 0.51 21.04
N MET A 98 37.39 0.67 21.12
CA MET A 98 36.45 0.49 20.02
C MET A 98 35.99 1.84 19.45
N LYS A 99 35.91 1.94 18.12
CA LYS A 99 35.27 3.05 17.41
C LYS A 99 33.96 2.59 16.80
N ILE A 100 32.96 3.44 16.89
CA ILE A 100 31.79 3.33 16.03
C ILE A 100 32.10 4.05 14.72
N VAL A 101 32.13 3.29 13.62
CA VAL A 101 32.42 3.80 12.27
C VAL A 101 31.17 3.67 11.40
N TYR A 102 30.84 4.77 10.74
CA TYR A 102 29.72 4.86 9.81
C TYR A 102 30.20 4.61 8.39
N TYR A 103 29.57 3.67 7.70
CA TYR A 103 29.87 3.31 6.32
C TYR A 103 28.65 3.58 5.43
N PRO A 104 28.58 4.76 4.79
CA PRO A 104 27.48 5.06 3.87
C PRO A 104 27.60 4.20 2.61
N ASN A 105 26.48 3.64 2.15
CA ASN A 105 26.35 2.90 0.88
C ASN A 105 27.28 1.68 0.71
N LYS A 106 27.79 1.12 1.82
CA LYS A 106 28.65 -0.08 1.81
C LYS A 106 28.00 -1.23 2.58
N PRO A 107 27.01 -1.91 1.97
CA PRO A 107 26.35 -3.03 2.61
C PRO A 107 27.32 -4.19 2.85
N ARG A 108 27.07 -5.01 3.89
CA ARG A 108 27.79 -6.26 4.12
C ARG A 108 26.84 -7.38 4.49
N ASP A 109 27.25 -8.59 4.15
CA ASP A 109 26.65 -9.80 4.68
C ASP A 109 27.11 -10.04 6.12
N LEU A 110 26.28 -10.74 6.91
CA LEU A 110 26.54 -10.98 8.33
C LEU A 110 26.73 -12.47 8.59
N ASN A 111 27.58 -12.78 9.57
CA ASN A 111 27.73 -14.13 10.10
C ASN A 111 26.49 -14.52 10.91
N VAL A 112 26.16 -15.80 10.89
CA VAL A 112 25.18 -16.36 11.84
C VAL A 112 25.77 -16.29 13.24
N PHE A 113 25.07 -15.67 14.19
CA PHE A 113 25.44 -15.74 15.60
C PHE A 113 24.95 -17.05 16.19
N ILE A 114 25.88 -17.96 16.48
CA ILE A 114 25.55 -19.29 16.98
C ILE A 114 24.92 -19.12 18.36
N ARG A 115 23.67 -19.58 18.51
CA ARG A 115 22.84 -19.40 19.72
C ARG A 115 22.65 -17.93 20.12
N GLY A 116 22.72 -17.00 19.16
CA GLY A 116 22.55 -15.57 19.41
C GLY A 116 23.76 -14.90 20.08
N ASN A 117 24.89 -15.59 20.25
CA ASN A 117 26.09 -15.00 20.81
C ASN A 117 26.88 -14.24 19.74
N ALA A 118 27.01 -12.92 19.90
CA ALA A 118 27.74 -12.04 18.97
C ALA A 118 29.25 -12.36 18.88
N GLY A 119 29.85 -12.95 19.92
CA GLY A 119 31.25 -13.37 19.92
C GLY A 119 31.48 -14.75 19.28
N ASN A 120 30.43 -15.54 19.05
CA ASN A 120 30.53 -16.85 18.42
C ASN A 120 29.99 -16.81 16.98
N LEU A 121 30.86 -16.39 16.07
CA LEU A 121 30.55 -16.18 14.66
C LEU A 121 30.55 -17.50 13.90
N GLY A 122 29.41 -17.85 13.29
CA GLY A 122 29.26 -18.93 12.35
C GLY A 122 29.56 -18.53 10.90
N LYS A 123 29.03 -19.29 9.94
CA LYS A 123 29.18 -19.01 8.50
C LYS A 123 28.56 -17.66 8.14
N VAL A 124 29.19 -16.95 7.21
CA VAL A 124 28.63 -15.75 6.57
C VAL A 124 27.38 -16.16 5.79
N VAL A 125 26.28 -15.44 5.99
CA VAL A 125 25.02 -15.65 5.26
C VAL A 125 24.76 -14.45 4.38
N PRO A 126 24.62 -14.67 3.05
CA PRO A 126 24.27 -13.57 2.16
C PRO A 126 22.90 -13.01 2.52
N ARG A 127 22.77 -11.69 2.42
CA ARG A 127 21.47 -11.01 2.61
C ARG A 127 20.49 -11.54 1.58
N ARG A 128 19.39 -12.10 2.03
CA ARG A 128 18.35 -12.72 1.20
C ARG A 128 17.08 -12.92 2.01
N PHE A 129 16.00 -13.25 1.33
CA PHE A 129 14.76 -13.61 2.01
C PHE A 129 14.88 -14.94 2.76
N VAL A 130 14.00 -15.16 3.75
CA VAL A 130 14.04 -16.35 4.60
C VAL A 130 13.81 -17.60 3.74
N LYS A 131 14.78 -18.53 3.76
CA LYS A 131 14.76 -19.77 2.96
C LYS A 131 13.46 -20.57 3.15
N VAL A 132 12.95 -20.66 4.37
CA VAL A 132 11.71 -21.41 4.66
C VAL A 132 10.50 -20.86 3.90
N LEU A 133 10.50 -19.57 3.57
CA LEU A 133 9.39 -18.91 2.86
C LEU A 133 9.65 -18.75 1.35
N ALA A 134 10.90 -18.64 0.93
CA ALA A 134 11.29 -18.45 -0.48
C ALA A 134 11.67 -19.76 -1.22
N GLY A 135 11.63 -20.92 -0.56
CA GLY A 135 12.02 -22.21 -1.16
C GLY A 135 13.51 -22.53 -1.02
N GLU A 136 14.00 -23.52 -1.78
CA GLU A 136 15.30 -24.14 -1.50
C GLU A 136 16.53 -23.22 -1.66
N LYS A 137 16.45 -22.24 -2.57
CA LYS A 137 17.56 -21.32 -2.89
C LYS A 137 17.04 -19.89 -3.15
N PRO A 138 16.77 -19.10 -2.09
CA PRO A 138 16.49 -17.68 -2.27
C PRO A 138 17.70 -16.95 -2.85
N GLU A 139 17.45 -16.15 -3.89
CA GLU A 139 18.45 -15.28 -4.50
C GLU A 139 18.95 -14.22 -3.49
N PRO A 140 20.26 -13.96 -3.44
CA PRO A 140 20.81 -12.87 -2.66
C PRO A 140 20.31 -11.50 -3.13
N PHE A 141 20.10 -10.61 -2.18
CA PHE A 141 19.83 -9.19 -2.39
C PHE A 141 21.07 -8.50 -2.95
N LYS A 142 20.90 -7.75 -4.04
CA LYS A 142 22.00 -7.17 -4.82
C LYS A 142 22.11 -5.66 -4.64
N ASN A 143 21.01 -4.99 -4.27
CA ASN A 143 20.91 -3.54 -4.31
C ASN A 143 20.90 -2.95 -2.90
N GLY A 144 21.85 -2.06 -2.63
CA GLY A 144 21.95 -1.38 -1.33
C GLY A 144 22.06 -2.37 -0.18
N SER A 145 21.41 -2.09 0.94
CA SER A 145 21.32 -2.85 2.18
C SER A 145 20.46 -4.10 2.04
N GLY A 146 19.62 -4.18 1.00
CA GLY A 146 18.62 -5.22 0.82
C GLY A 146 17.33 -4.99 1.60
N ARG A 147 17.18 -3.88 2.36
CA ARG A 147 15.93 -3.55 3.08
C ARG A 147 14.75 -3.35 2.13
N LEU A 148 14.97 -2.65 1.01
CA LEU A 148 13.93 -2.47 -0.01
C LEU A 148 13.55 -3.79 -0.68
N GLU A 149 14.55 -4.62 -1.01
CA GLU A 149 14.32 -5.96 -1.58
C GLU A 149 13.58 -6.87 -0.60
N LEU A 150 13.93 -6.81 0.69
CA LEU A 150 13.20 -7.48 1.77
C LEU A 150 11.75 -6.99 1.86
N ALA A 151 11.52 -5.66 1.86
CA ALA A 151 10.18 -5.10 1.91
C ALA A 151 9.32 -5.54 0.71
N ARG A 152 9.91 -5.54 -0.50
CA ARG A 152 9.25 -6.05 -1.71
C ARG A 152 8.96 -7.54 -1.63
N SER A 153 9.85 -8.33 -1.04
CA SER A 153 9.64 -9.77 -0.84
C SER A 153 8.55 -10.06 0.20
N ILE A 154 8.45 -9.23 1.24
CA ILE A 154 7.39 -9.34 2.27
C ILE A 154 6.03 -8.97 1.67
N ALA A 155 5.94 -7.84 0.96
CA ALA A 155 4.71 -7.34 0.35
C ALA A 155 4.44 -7.88 -1.06
N SER A 156 5.13 -8.96 -1.45
CA SER A 156 4.97 -9.58 -2.77
C SER A 156 3.69 -10.43 -2.81
N ARG A 157 3.07 -10.49 -3.98
CA ARG A 157 1.84 -11.28 -4.21
C ARG A 157 2.11 -12.78 -4.11
N GLU A 158 3.34 -13.18 -4.41
CA GLU A 158 3.85 -14.55 -4.28
C GLU A 158 3.98 -14.97 -2.80
N ASN A 159 3.94 -14.02 -1.86
CA ASN A 159 3.93 -14.26 -0.43
C ASN A 159 2.54 -13.97 0.19
N PRO A 160 1.62 -14.96 0.21
CA PRO A 160 0.26 -14.76 0.72
C PRO A 160 0.19 -14.56 2.24
N LEU A 161 1.26 -14.89 2.98
CA LEU A 161 1.27 -14.81 4.45
C LEU A 161 1.04 -13.38 4.94
N THR A 162 1.66 -12.40 4.30
CA THR A 162 1.55 -10.99 4.69
C THR A 162 0.12 -10.48 4.52
N ALA A 163 -0.54 -10.84 3.41
CA ALA A 163 -1.92 -10.48 3.17
C ALA A 163 -2.87 -11.18 4.16
N ARG A 164 -2.69 -12.49 4.40
CA ARG A 164 -3.50 -13.26 5.38
C ARG A 164 -3.41 -12.67 6.79
N VAL A 165 -2.20 -12.36 7.25
CA VAL A 165 -1.96 -11.74 8.56
C VAL A 165 -2.65 -10.37 8.64
N MET A 166 -2.54 -9.55 7.60
CA MET A 166 -3.15 -8.22 7.61
C MET A 166 -4.68 -8.28 7.60
N VAL A 167 -5.27 -9.14 6.76
CA VAL A 167 -6.72 -9.37 6.73
C VAL A 167 -7.22 -9.86 8.07
N ASN A 168 -6.54 -10.81 8.70
CA ASN A 168 -6.93 -11.33 10.01
C ASN A 168 -6.87 -10.25 11.11
N ARG A 169 -5.86 -9.37 11.08
CA ARG A 169 -5.76 -8.25 12.02
C ARG A 169 -6.90 -7.25 11.83
N VAL A 170 -7.20 -6.89 10.59
CA VAL A 170 -8.33 -5.99 10.28
C VAL A 170 -9.65 -6.61 10.72
N TRP A 171 -9.83 -7.91 10.48
CA TRP A 171 -10.98 -8.67 10.96
C TRP A 171 -11.08 -8.63 12.49
N GLN A 172 -9.98 -8.94 13.18
CA GLN A 172 -9.89 -8.90 14.63
C GLN A 172 -10.26 -7.52 15.20
N HIS A 173 -9.83 -6.43 14.58
CA HIS A 173 -10.20 -5.09 15.03
C HIS A 173 -11.71 -4.80 14.93
N HIS A 174 -12.40 -5.41 13.96
CA HIS A 174 -13.83 -5.25 13.76
C HIS A 174 -14.67 -6.15 14.65
N PHE A 175 -14.28 -7.43 14.79
CA PHE A 175 -15.06 -8.46 15.49
C PHE A 175 -14.53 -8.79 16.90
N GLY A 176 -13.39 -8.24 17.31
CA GLY A 176 -12.70 -8.51 18.58
C GLY A 176 -11.79 -9.74 18.53
N GLU A 177 -12.23 -10.79 17.83
CA GLU A 177 -11.46 -12.01 17.57
C GLU A 177 -11.16 -12.14 16.07
N GLY A 178 -9.95 -12.62 15.74
CA GLY A 178 -9.57 -12.91 14.35
C GLY A 178 -10.23 -14.17 13.83
N LEU A 179 -10.22 -14.36 12.51
CA LEU A 179 -10.53 -15.67 11.91
C LEU A 179 -9.53 -16.74 12.39
N VAL A 180 -8.27 -16.33 12.57
CA VAL A 180 -7.24 -17.06 13.31
C VAL A 180 -7.05 -16.34 14.65
N ASP A 181 -7.28 -17.04 15.76
CA ASP A 181 -7.19 -16.45 17.11
C ASP A 181 -5.75 -16.05 17.51
N THR A 182 -4.74 -16.59 16.83
CA THR A 182 -3.33 -16.23 16.98
C THR A 182 -2.86 -15.28 15.88
N PRO A 183 -3.04 -13.94 16.00
CA PRO A 183 -2.77 -12.98 14.92
C PRO A 183 -1.30 -12.87 14.51
N SER A 184 -0.38 -13.40 15.32
CA SER A 184 1.07 -13.41 15.04
C SER A 184 1.61 -14.80 14.73
N ASN A 185 0.77 -15.84 14.73
CA ASN A 185 1.21 -17.22 14.50
C ASN A 185 0.27 -17.92 13.52
N PHE A 186 0.69 -17.96 12.25
CA PHE A 186 0.00 -18.66 11.15
C PHE A 186 0.72 -19.97 10.77
N GLY A 187 1.69 -20.40 11.59
CA GLY A 187 2.44 -21.63 11.39
C GLY A 187 1.78 -22.84 12.05
N LYS A 188 2.50 -23.98 12.09
CA LYS A 188 2.00 -25.24 12.71
C LYS A 188 1.66 -25.13 14.20
N THR A 189 2.18 -24.11 14.88
CA THR A 189 1.94 -23.85 16.30
C THR A 189 0.79 -22.85 16.52
N GLY A 190 0.26 -22.25 15.45
CA GLY A 190 -0.91 -21.39 15.49
C GLY A 190 -2.21 -22.19 15.46
N SER A 191 -3.32 -21.51 15.72
CA SER A 191 -4.65 -22.10 15.56
C SER A 191 -5.04 -22.18 14.08
N LEU A 192 -5.99 -23.08 13.80
CA LEU A 192 -6.61 -23.15 12.48
C LEU A 192 -7.65 -22.02 12.34
N PRO A 193 -7.77 -21.44 11.13
CA PRO A 193 -8.80 -20.44 10.86
C PRO A 193 -10.19 -21.05 11.07
N SER A 194 -11.10 -20.29 11.69
CA SER A 194 -12.50 -20.66 11.83
C SER A 194 -13.18 -20.82 10.46
N HIS A 195 -12.87 -19.92 9.53
CA HIS A 195 -13.40 -19.90 8.16
C HIS A 195 -12.24 -19.79 7.15
N PRO A 196 -11.61 -20.91 6.75
CA PRO A 196 -10.44 -20.90 5.87
C PRO A 196 -10.74 -20.29 4.50
N GLU A 197 -11.86 -20.67 3.88
CA GLU A 197 -12.26 -20.18 2.56
C GLU A 197 -12.49 -18.66 2.57
N LEU A 198 -13.18 -18.15 3.59
CA LEU A 198 -13.40 -16.71 3.77
C LEU A 198 -12.07 -15.94 3.93
N LEU A 199 -11.13 -16.47 4.71
CA LEU A 199 -9.82 -15.84 4.88
C LEU A 199 -9.07 -15.77 3.55
N ASP A 200 -9.12 -16.85 2.76
CA ASP A 200 -8.44 -16.92 1.47
C ASP A 200 -9.08 -15.98 0.44
N ASP A 201 -10.41 -15.93 0.37
CA ASP A 201 -11.15 -15.01 -0.50
C ASP A 201 -10.84 -13.55 -0.18
N LEU A 202 -10.89 -13.17 1.11
CA LEU A 202 -10.56 -11.81 1.55
C LEU A 202 -9.09 -11.46 1.27
N THR A 203 -8.19 -12.44 1.41
CA THR A 203 -6.75 -12.26 1.13
C THR A 203 -6.50 -11.99 -0.34
N VAL A 204 -7.07 -12.81 -1.23
CA VAL A 204 -6.95 -12.64 -2.69
C VAL A 204 -7.54 -11.30 -3.11
N TRP A 205 -8.75 -11.00 -2.63
CA TRP A 205 -9.42 -9.74 -2.90
C TRP A 205 -8.60 -8.53 -2.42
N PHE A 206 -8.00 -8.60 -1.23
CA PHE A 206 -7.19 -7.52 -0.68
C PHE A 206 -5.95 -7.23 -1.54
N MET A 207 -5.28 -8.27 -2.05
CA MET A 207 -4.17 -8.12 -2.98
C MET A 207 -4.63 -7.55 -4.33
N ASP A 208 -5.77 -8.01 -4.87
CA ASP A 208 -6.35 -7.53 -6.13
C ASP A 208 -6.77 -6.06 -6.07
N GLN A 209 -7.22 -5.61 -4.91
CA GLN A 209 -7.61 -4.21 -4.68
C GLN A 209 -6.43 -3.27 -4.39
N GLY A 210 -5.20 -3.74 -4.60
CA GLY A 210 -3.98 -2.96 -4.42
C GLY A 210 -3.63 -2.70 -2.96
N TRP A 211 -3.89 -3.67 -2.08
CA TRP A 211 -3.55 -3.60 -0.65
C TRP A 211 -4.20 -2.42 0.09
N SER A 212 -5.35 -1.95 -0.40
CA SER A 212 -6.05 -0.80 0.18
C SER A 212 -6.84 -1.18 1.43
N LEU A 213 -6.32 -0.81 2.60
CA LEU A 213 -7.01 -1.02 3.88
C LEU A 213 -8.38 -0.37 3.92
N LYS A 214 -8.52 0.84 3.36
CA LYS A 214 -9.80 1.55 3.29
C LYS A 214 -10.86 0.74 2.55
N LYS A 215 -10.51 0.12 1.43
CA LYS A 215 -11.42 -0.75 0.68
C LYS A 215 -11.77 -2.00 1.49
N LEU A 216 -10.79 -2.63 2.14
CA LEU A 216 -11.00 -3.81 2.98
C LEU A 216 -11.95 -3.52 4.16
N HIS A 217 -11.73 -2.42 4.89
CA HIS A 217 -12.65 -2.01 5.95
C HIS A 217 -14.06 -1.82 5.41
N ARG A 218 -14.23 -1.15 4.26
CA ARG A 218 -15.54 -0.94 3.65
C ARG A 218 -16.21 -2.27 3.27
N LEU A 219 -15.48 -3.20 2.67
CA LEU A 219 -16.01 -4.52 2.30
C LEU A 219 -16.55 -5.25 3.55
N ILE A 220 -15.76 -5.29 4.62
CA ILE A 220 -16.17 -5.94 5.87
C ILE A 220 -17.37 -5.23 6.48
N MET A 221 -17.36 -3.90 6.58
CA MET A 221 -18.45 -3.12 7.20
C MET A 221 -19.77 -3.17 6.42
N LEU A 222 -19.71 -3.43 5.10
CA LEU A 222 -20.88 -3.63 4.26
C LEU A 222 -21.37 -5.08 4.20
N SER A 223 -20.66 -6.02 4.84
CA SER A 223 -21.07 -7.42 4.89
C SER A 223 -22.30 -7.62 5.78
N ALA A 224 -23.12 -8.62 5.44
CA ALA A 224 -24.25 -9.02 6.28
C ALA A 224 -23.78 -9.39 7.70
N THR A 225 -22.63 -10.05 7.83
CA THR A 225 -22.03 -10.46 9.10
C THR A 225 -21.71 -9.27 10.02
N TYR A 226 -21.15 -8.18 9.48
CA TYR A 226 -20.86 -6.99 10.28
C TYR A 226 -22.12 -6.23 10.70
N GLN A 227 -23.17 -6.29 9.89
CA GLN A 227 -24.44 -5.58 10.12
C GLN A 227 -25.44 -6.37 10.98
N GLN A 228 -25.05 -7.54 11.51
CA GLN A 228 -25.89 -8.31 12.42
C GLN A 228 -26.21 -7.54 13.71
N SER A 229 -27.35 -7.85 14.31
CA SER A 229 -27.71 -7.29 15.63
C SER A 229 -26.78 -7.81 16.72
N SER A 230 -26.44 -6.96 17.68
CA SER A 230 -25.79 -7.34 18.95
C SER A 230 -26.78 -7.49 20.11
N ASN A 231 -28.06 -7.23 19.85
CA ASN A 231 -29.17 -7.46 20.78
C ASN A 231 -29.91 -8.73 20.36
N VAL A 232 -29.42 -9.87 20.84
CA VAL A 232 -29.95 -11.20 20.53
C VAL A 232 -30.17 -11.97 21.83
N VAL A 233 -31.32 -12.66 21.92
CA VAL A 233 -31.62 -13.62 22.98
C VAL A 233 -31.26 -15.00 22.47
N LEU A 234 -30.23 -15.61 23.06
CA LEU A 234 -29.73 -16.92 22.63
C LEU A 234 -30.61 -18.03 23.20
N THR A 235 -30.94 -19.02 22.37
CA THR A 235 -31.50 -20.29 22.83
C THR A 235 -30.42 -21.15 23.48
N GLU A 236 -30.80 -22.06 24.38
CA GLU A 236 -29.86 -22.97 25.04
C GLU A 236 -29.04 -23.81 24.03
N LEU A 237 -29.67 -24.22 22.92
CA LEU A 237 -29.01 -24.94 21.84
C LEU A 237 -27.90 -24.11 21.19
N GLN A 238 -28.18 -22.84 20.87
CA GLN A 238 -27.17 -21.95 20.26
C GLN A 238 -25.99 -21.72 21.20
N ASN A 239 -26.27 -21.45 22.48
CA ASN A 239 -25.23 -21.22 23.47
C ASN A 239 -24.37 -22.48 23.72
N LYS A 240 -24.95 -23.68 23.59
CA LYS A 240 -24.22 -24.95 23.71
C LYS A 240 -23.39 -25.28 22.47
N GLN A 241 -23.87 -24.93 21.28
CA GLN A 241 -23.19 -25.21 20.01
C GLN A 241 -22.01 -24.28 19.75
N ASP A 242 -22.16 -22.98 20.04
CA ASP A 242 -21.11 -21.99 19.85
C ASP A 242 -21.09 -20.93 20.98
N PRO A 243 -20.56 -21.29 22.16
CA PRO A 243 -20.54 -20.39 23.32
C PRO A 243 -19.76 -19.09 23.09
N ASN A 244 -18.75 -19.15 22.23
CA ASN A 244 -17.87 -18.01 21.94
C ASN A 244 -18.29 -17.23 20.69
N ASN A 245 -19.38 -17.64 20.04
CA ASN A 245 -19.87 -17.05 18.79
C ASN A 245 -18.78 -17.00 17.69
N ARG A 246 -17.95 -18.05 17.58
CA ARG A 246 -16.88 -18.18 16.59
C ARG A 246 -17.42 -18.32 15.16
N LEU A 247 -18.67 -18.75 15.01
CA LEU A 247 -19.42 -18.83 13.74
C LEU A 247 -20.12 -17.53 13.36
N LEU A 248 -20.06 -16.49 14.22
CA LEU A 248 -20.59 -15.14 13.94
C LEU A 248 -22.07 -15.15 13.57
N SER A 249 -22.88 -15.74 14.45
CA SER A 249 -24.34 -15.78 14.37
C SER A 249 -25.02 -14.47 14.81
N TYR A 250 -24.32 -13.66 15.60
CA TYR A 250 -24.69 -12.30 16.00
C TYR A 250 -23.44 -11.41 16.12
N PHE A 251 -23.62 -10.09 16.21
CA PHE A 251 -22.48 -9.19 16.41
C PHE A 251 -22.07 -9.12 17.89
N ASN A 252 -20.80 -9.39 18.19
CA ASN A 252 -20.29 -9.36 19.56
C ASN A 252 -20.27 -7.94 20.13
N ARG A 253 -20.71 -7.79 21.39
CA ARG A 253 -20.60 -6.51 22.09
C ARG A 253 -19.13 -6.23 22.39
N ARG A 254 -18.67 -5.03 22.04
CA ARG A 254 -17.30 -4.60 22.26
C ARG A 254 -17.25 -3.35 23.14
N ARG A 255 -16.17 -3.24 23.90
CA ARG A 255 -15.84 -2.00 24.61
C ARG A 255 -15.44 -0.95 23.58
N LEU A 256 -15.97 0.27 23.71
CA LEU A 256 -15.55 1.41 22.90
C LEU A 256 -14.30 2.04 23.52
N GLU A 257 -13.35 2.41 22.66
CA GLU A 257 -12.21 3.25 23.04
C GLU A 257 -12.68 4.67 23.36
N ALA A 258 -11.86 5.45 24.08
CA ALA A 258 -12.26 6.76 24.58
C ALA A 258 -12.64 7.72 23.45
N GLU A 259 -11.87 7.71 22.37
CA GLU A 259 -12.05 8.52 21.17
C GLU A 259 -13.36 8.14 20.46
N VAL A 260 -13.62 6.84 20.29
CA VAL A 260 -14.84 6.34 19.64
C VAL A 260 -16.08 6.63 20.48
N TYR A 261 -15.96 6.48 21.81
CA TYR A 261 -17.04 6.79 22.75
C TYR A 261 -17.42 8.28 22.69
N ARG A 262 -16.42 9.17 22.69
CA ARG A 262 -16.63 10.61 22.55
C ARG A 262 -17.26 10.97 21.22
N ASP A 263 -16.76 10.42 20.12
CA ASP A 263 -17.31 10.65 18.77
C ASP A 263 -18.76 10.19 18.66
N ALA A 264 -19.10 9.05 19.30
CA ALA A 264 -20.47 8.55 19.35
C ALA A 264 -21.41 9.48 20.13
N LEU A 265 -20.96 10.05 21.25
CA LEU A 265 -21.73 11.03 22.01
C LEU A 265 -21.98 12.32 21.22
N LEU A 266 -20.95 12.83 20.54
CA LEU A 266 -21.09 14.00 19.65
C LEU A 266 -22.02 13.73 18.48
N ALA A 267 -21.92 12.54 17.87
CA ALA A 267 -22.79 12.13 16.77
C ALA A 267 -24.25 12.01 17.22
N ALA A 268 -24.50 11.43 18.40
CA ALA A 268 -25.84 11.32 18.97
C ALA A 268 -26.45 12.69 19.29
N GLY A 269 -25.62 13.66 19.70
CA GLY A 269 -26.03 15.05 19.91
C GLY A 269 -26.10 15.89 18.62
N ASN A 270 -25.82 15.32 17.45
CA ASN A 270 -25.73 16.02 16.16
C ASN A 270 -24.73 17.20 16.14
N ASN A 271 -23.69 17.13 16.96
CA ASN A 271 -22.66 18.17 17.09
C ASN A 271 -21.35 17.77 16.41
N LEU A 272 -21.19 16.51 15.99
CA LEU A 272 -19.93 16.00 15.44
C LEU A 272 -19.52 16.71 14.14
N ASP A 273 -18.34 17.34 14.15
CA ASP A 273 -17.69 17.83 12.95
C ASP A 273 -16.89 16.71 12.27
N ALA A 274 -17.37 16.29 11.10
CA ALA A 274 -16.78 15.22 10.28
C ALA A 274 -15.66 15.72 9.33
N THR A 275 -15.30 17.00 9.38
CA THR A 275 -14.26 17.59 8.52
C THR A 275 -12.95 16.82 8.62
N GLN A 276 -12.39 16.45 7.47
CA GLN A 276 -11.14 15.68 7.37
C GLN A 276 -9.93 16.62 7.27
N ALA A 277 -8.80 16.18 7.83
CA ALA A 277 -7.52 16.90 7.86
C ALA A 277 -7.57 18.23 8.64
N GLY A 278 -6.49 19.02 8.61
CA GLY A 278 -6.37 20.26 9.37
C GLY A 278 -5.75 20.08 10.76
N PRO A 279 -5.64 21.17 11.53
CA PRO A 279 -4.92 21.18 12.80
C PRO A 279 -5.65 20.39 13.87
N SER A 280 -4.88 19.86 14.82
CA SER A 280 -5.43 19.28 16.04
C SER A 280 -5.83 20.36 17.04
N GLY A 281 -6.76 20.04 17.94
CA GLY A 281 -7.27 20.96 18.96
C GLY A 281 -7.23 20.34 20.36
N ASP A 282 -7.46 21.16 21.38
CA ASP A 282 -7.56 20.69 22.77
C ASP A 282 -8.87 19.94 22.98
N ILE A 283 -8.81 18.81 23.69
CA ILE A 283 -9.98 17.97 23.96
C ILE A 283 -10.91 18.57 25.01
N ASP A 284 -10.37 19.40 25.90
CA ASP A 284 -11.08 20.02 27.02
C ASP A 284 -11.83 21.30 26.63
N ASP A 285 -11.58 21.84 25.42
CA ASP A 285 -12.33 22.97 24.88
C ASP A 285 -13.78 22.55 24.56
N PRO A 286 -14.80 23.17 25.17
CA PRO A 286 -16.22 22.86 24.93
C PRO A 286 -16.66 23.06 23.47
N THR A 287 -15.94 23.87 22.70
CA THR A 287 -16.23 24.13 21.28
C THR A 287 -15.58 23.11 20.34
N PHE A 288 -14.71 22.24 20.87
CA PHE A 288 -14.04 21.21 20.11
C PHE A 288 -14.99 20.05 19.82
N HIS A 289 -15.61 20.09 18.64
CA HIS A 289 -16.54 19.07 18.18
C HIS A 289 -15.98 18.14 17.09
N ARG A 290 -14.67 18.23 16.82
CA ARG A 290 -14.04 17.37 15.80
C ARG A 290 -13.87 15.95 16.33
N ARG A 291 -13.71 15.00 15.40
CA ARG A 291 -13.38 13.60 15.72
C ARG A 291 -12.17 13.49 16.65
N GLY A 292 -12.22 12.58 17.62
CA GLY A 292 -11.19 12.37 18.64
C GLY A 292 -9.79 12.11 18.10
N VAL A 293 -9.67 11.61 16.86
CA VAL A 293 -8.37 11.46 16.16
C VAL A 293 -7.63 12.79 15.96
N TYR A 294 -8.34 13.91 15.96
CA TYR A 294 -7.76 15.26 15.87
C TYR A 294 -7.60 15.95 17.23
N ALA A 295 -7.86 15.25 18.33
CA ALA A 295 -7.68 15.79 19.67
C ALA A 295 -6.22 15.66 20.12
N ASN A 296 -5.69 16.71 20.74
CA ASN A 296 -4.43 16.66 21.45
C ASN A 296 -4.70 16.13 22.86
N VAL A 297 -4.02 15.04 23.22
CA VAL A 297 -4.09 14.48 24.57
C VAL A 297 -2.70 14.55 25.17
N SER A 298 -2.55 15.36 26.20
CA SER A 298 -1.39 15.32 27.08
C SER A 298 -1.44 14.01 27.88
N ARG A 299 -0.51 13.08 27.61
CA ARG A 299 -0.33 11.86 28.42
C ARG A 299 0.79 12.03 29.43
#